data_AF-A0A497MR58-F1
#
_entry.id   AF-A0A497MR58-F1
#
_cell.length_a   1.000
_cell.length_b   1.000
_cell.length_c   1.000
_cell.angle_alpha   90.00
_cell.angle_beta   90.00
_cell.angle_gamma   90.00
#
_symmetry.space_group_name_H-M   'P 1'
#
loop_
_entity.id
_entity.type
_entity.pdbx_description
1 polymer ?
#
loop_
_entity_poly.entity_id
_entity_poly.type
_entity_poly.pdbx_seq_one_letter_code
_entity_poly.pdbx_strand_id
1 'polypeptide(L)'
;MLGLARLREAFQRLVERKGILVPAAPLWRSMGEPHPADFRQLEEYYKTDGMVFRAVEMLAGMVAGSGYYTTVEDPGSLEQAEAKRLVDRFAEQVNLDELLFEVAKDLLVFGNSFVERIFSGGMLEGLKRLPPATIRVVRDRYGRVE
;
A
#
# COMPACT_ATOMS: atom_id res chain seq x y z
N MET A 1 8.82 2.66 52.17
CA MET A 1 7.71 2.00 51.42
C MET A 1 6.75 3.01 50.75
N LEU A 2 7.22 4.17 50.24
CA LEU A 2 6.33 5.21 49.66
C LEU A 2 6.46 5.42 48.14
N GLY A 3 7.52 4.89 47.51
CA GLY A 3 7.81 5.09 46.09
C GLY A 3 7.06 4.15 45.15
N LEU A 4 6.91 2.87 45.53
CA LEU A 4 6.27 1.85 44.69
C LEU A 4 4.76 2.09 44.51
N ALA A 5 4.10 2.58 45.56
CA ALA A 5 2.67 2.92 45.52
C ALA A 5 2.38 4.09 44.56
N ARG A 6 3.21 5.14 44.60
CA ARG A 6 3.09 6.28 43.68
C ARG A 6 3.42 5.91 42.23
N LEU A 7 4.38 5.01 42.01
CA LEU A 7 4.67 4.46 40.67
C LEU A 7 3.48 3.67 40.12
N ARG A 8 2.83 2.86 40.96
CA ARG A 8 1.63 2.09 40.59
C ARG A 8 0.43 2.99 40.31
N GLU A 9 0.23 4.04 41.10
CA GLU A 9 -0.81 5.05 40.86
C GLU A 9 -0.53 5.87 39.59
N ALA A 10 0.74 6.22 39.31
CA ALA A 10 1.11 6.90 38.08
C ALA A 10 0.88 6.01 36.84
N PHE A 11 1.17 4.71 36.97
CA PHE A 11 0.90 3.71 35.93
C PHE A 11 -0.61 3.51 35.73
N GLN A 12 -1.39 3.45 36.81
CA GLN A 12 -2.85 3.38 36.74
C GLN A 12 -3.46 4.65 36.13
N ARG A 13 -2.95 5.85 36.45
CA ARG A 13 -3.40 7.11 35.83
C ARG A 13 -3.01 7.21 34.35
N LEU A 14 -1.90 6.58 33.94
CA LEU A 14 -1.54 6.41 32.54
C LEU A 14 -2.52 5.47 31.84
N VAL A 15 -2.91 4.37 32.47
CA VAL A 15 -3.87 3.38 31.93
C VAL A 15 -5.32 3.91 31.92
N GLU A 16 -5.71 4.77 32.86
CA GLU A 16 -7.08 5.29 33.03
C GLU A 16 -7.44 6.48 32.12
N ARG A 17 -6.49 7.06 31.38
CA ARG A 17 -6.85 8.01 30.33
C ARG A 17 -7.59 7.22 29.25
N LYS A 18 -8.90 7.50 29.09
CA LYS A 18 -9.85 6.93 28.11
C LYS A 18 -9.47 7.22 26.65
N GLY A 19 -8.28 6.81 26.25
CA GLY A 19 -7.82 6.67 24.88
C GLY A 19 -6.86 5.48 24.89
N ILE A 20 -6.94 4.64 23.87
CA ILE A 20 -6.03 3.49 23.73
C ILE A 20 -4.60 4.04 23.64
N LEU A 21 -3.89 4.10 24.77
CA LEU A 21 -2.47 4.37 24.81
C LEU A 21 -1.80 3.06 24.47
N VAL A 22 -1.55 2.82 23.18
CA VAL A 22 -0.69 1.71 22.81
C VAL A 22 0.69 2.00 23.39
N PRO A 23 1.21 1.18 24.33
CA PRO A 23 2.45 1.50 25.04
C PRO A 23 3.66 1.62 24.09
N ALA A 24 3.56 1.02 22.91
CA ALA A 24 4.57 1.05 21.85
C ALA A 24 4.49 2.27 20.90
N ALA A 25 3.55 3.20 21.11
CA ALA A 25 3.40 4.39 20.27
C ALA A 25 4.69 5.21 20.05
N PRO A 26 5.64 5.33 21.03
CA PRO A 26 6.91 5.99 20.78
C PRO A 26 7.83 5.24 19.80
N LEU A 27 7.81 3.90 19.80
CA LEU A 27 8.60 3.05 18.90
C LEU A 27 8.04 3.08 17.47
N TRP A 28 6.72 3.19 17.33
CA TRP A 28 6.05 3.28 16.03
C TRP A 28 6.33 4.59 15.29
N ARG A 29 6.66 5.68 16.01
CA ARG A 29 7.08 6.93 15.36
C ARG A 29 8.37 6.79 14.55
N SER A 30 9.30 5.92 14.98
CA SER A 30 10.58 5.75 14.29
C SER A 30 10.63 4.51 13.40
N MET A 31 9.84 3.47 13.70
CA MET A 31 9.86 2.19 12.97
C MET A 31 8.62 1.94 12.10
N GLY A 32 7.63 2.84 12.16
CA GLY A 32 6.33 2.70 11.52
C GLY A 32 5.38 1.80 12.32
N GLU A 33 4.09 2.05 12.15
CA GLU A 33 3.03 1.26 12.75
C GLU A 33 2.97 -0.13 12.10
N PRO A 34 2.89 -1.22 12.90
CA PRO A 34 2.64 -2.54 12.35
C PRO A 34 1.24 -2.55 11.71
N HIS A 35 1.10 -3.27 10.60
CA HIS A 35 -0.19 -3.39 9.96
C HIS A 35 -1.18 -4.14 10.89
N PRO A 36 -2.47 -3.75 10.94
CA PRO A 36 -3.47 -4.41 11.81
C PRO A 36 -3.59 -5.93 11.58
N ALA A 37 -3.41 -6.37 10.33
CA ALA A 37 -3.32 -7.77 9.96
C ALA A 37 -1.86 -8.18 9.70
N ASP A 38 -1.48 -9.39 10.09
CA ASP A 38 -0.15 -9.92 9.81
C ASP A 38 -0.03 -10.28 8.32
N PHE A 39 0.59 -9.38 7.55
CA PHE A 39 0.83 -9.56 6.13
C PHE A 39 1.65 -10.82 5.79
N ARG A 40 2.51 -11.29 6.70
CA ARG A 40 3.24 -12.54 6.45
C ARG A 40 2.31 -13.75 6.46
N GLN A 41 1.35 -13.77 7.38
CA GLN A 41 0.36 -14.83 7.45
C GLN A 41 -0.57 -14.80 6.23
N LEU A 42 -1.00 -13.62 5.78
CA LEU A 42 -1.82 -13.49 4.57
C LEU A 42 -1.06 -13.95 3.32
N GLU A 43 0.23 -13.61 3.22
CA GLU A 43 1.10 -14.09 2.14
C GLU A 43 1.25 -15.62 2.18
N GLU A 44 1.37 -16.21 3.37
CA GLU A 44 1.45 -17.66 3.55
C GLU A 44 0.16 -18.36 3.09
N TYR A 45 -1.01 -17.82 3.44
CA TYR A 45 -2.29 -18.37 2.95
C TYR A 45 -2.39 -18.31 1.44
N TYR A 46 -2.02 -17.18 0.82
CA TYR A 46 -2.01 -17.06 -0.64
C TYR A 46 -1.08 -18.07 -1.32
N LYS A 47 0.09 -18.37 -0.71
CA LYS A 47 1.08 -19.30 -1.28
C LYS A 47 0.78 -20.77 -1.04
N THR A 48 0.12 -21.12 0.07
CA THR A 48 -0.03 -22.51 0.52
C THR A 48 -1.44 -23.07 0.32
N ASP A 49 -2.48 -22.22 0.39
CA ASP A 49 -3.87 -22.65 0.20
C ASP A 49 -4.29 -22.51 -1.26
N GLY A 50 -4.56 -23.65 -1.91
CA GLY A 50 -4.95 -23.68 -3.31
C GLY A 50 -6.29 -23.00 -3.61
N MET A 51 -7.24 -22.98 -2.66
CA MET A 51 -8.52 -22.28 -2.84
C MET A 51 -8.34 -20.77 -2.75
N VAL A 52 -7.52 -20.30 -1.81
CA VAL A 52 -7.17 -18.88 -1.69
C VAL A 52 -6.45 -18.39 -2.93
N PHE A 53 -5.42 -19.13 -3.38
CA PHE A 53 -4.68 -18.81 -4.60
C PHE A 53 -5.63 -18.67 -5.79
N ARG A 54 -6.50 -19.67 -6.03
CA ARG A 54 -7.42 -19.65 -7.18
C ARG A 54 -8.45 -18.52 -7.09
N ALA A 55 -8.97 -18.23 -5.90
CA ALA A 55 -9.89 -17.12 -5.71
C ALA A 55 -9.24 -15.77 -6.05
N VAL A 56 -8.01 -15.55 -5.58
CA VAL A 56 -7.26 -14.31 -5.87
C VAL A 56 -6.95 -14.18 -7.35
N GLU A 57 -6.40 -15.21 -7.99
CA GLU A 57 -6.05 -15.18 -9.42
C GLU A 57 -7.29 -14.95 -10.30
N MET A 58 -8.41 -15.61 -9.99
CA MET A 58 -9.66 -15.43 -10.73
C MET A 58 -10.23 -14.02 -10.57
N LEU A 59 -10.26 -13.49 -9.34
CA LEU A 59 -10.76 -12.14 -9.08
C LEU A 59 -9.86 -11.07 -9.72
N ALA A 60 -8.54 -11.21 -9.61
CA ALA A 60 -7.59 -10.32 -10.29
C ALA A 60 -7.76 -10.37 -11.81
N GLY A 61 -7.97 -11.57 -12.38
CA GLY A 61 -8.25 -11.76 -13.80
C GLY A 61 -9.54 -11.07 -14.26
N MET A 62 -10.60 -11.10 -13.43
CA MET A 62 -11.84 -10.38 -13.74
C MET A 62 -11.68 -8.85 -13.66
N VAL A 63 -10.78 -8.35 -12.81
CA VAL A 63 -10.58 -6.90 -12.62
C VAL A 63 -9.64 -6.31 -13.68
N ALA A 64 -8.50 -6.96 -13.92
CA ALA A 64 -7.41 -6.41 -14.72
C ALA A 64 -7.04 -7.28 -15.93
N GLY A 65 -7.61 -8.48 -16.07
CA GLY A 65 -7.20 -9.42 -17.13
C GLY A 65 -7.53 -8.97 -18.55
N SER A 66 -8.48 -8.03 -18.72
CA SER A 66 -8.74 -7.41 -20.03
C SER A 66 -7.74 -6.32 -20.41
N GLY A 67 -6.84 -5.95 -19.50
CA GLY A 67 -6.01 -4.76 -19.60
C GLY A 67 -6.84 -3.47 -19.47
N TYR A 68 -6.25 -2.37 -19.91
CA TYR A 68 -6.90 -1.05 -19.92
C TYR A 68 -6.68 -0.35 -21.26
N TYR A 69 -7.34 0.79 -21.45
CA TYR A 69 -7.08 1.69 -22.56
C TYR A 69 -7.18 3.14 -22.07
N THR A 70 -6.44 4.03 -22.72
CA THR A 70 -6.50 5.46 -22.42
C THR A 70 -7.39 6.18 -23.43
N THR A 71 -8.03 7.25 -23.00
CA THR A 71 -8.88 8.11 -23.85
C THR A 71 -8.47 9.57 -23.70
N VAL A 72 -8.93 10.38 -24.64
CA VAL A 72 -8.80 11.85 -24.64
C VAL A 72 -10.18 12.45 -24.90
N GLU A 73 -10.37 13.70 -24.48
CA GLU A 73 -11.66 14.37 -24.60
C GLU A 73 -11.95 14.77 -26.04
N ASP A 74 -10.95 15.30 -26.75
CA ASP A 74 -11.03 15.67 -28.17
C ASP A 74 -9.96 14.92 -28.99
N PRO A 75 -10.34 13.81 -29.65
CA PRO A 75 -9.44 13.06 -30.53
C PRO A 75 -8.97 13.85 -31.76
N GLY A 76 -9.66 14.92 -32.14
CA GLY A 76 -9.29 15.79 -33.25
C GLY A 76 -8.17 16.79 -32.90
N SER A 77 -7.94 17.03 -31.61
CA SER A 77 -6.85 17.89 -31.14
C SER A 77 -5.50 17.19 -31.29
N LEU A 78 -4.59 17.81 -32.03
CA LEU A 78 -3.23 17.32 -32.23
C LEU A 78 -2.46 17.19 -30.89
N GLU A 79 -2.66 18.13 -29.98
CA GLU A 79 -2.02 18.13 -28.66
C GLU A 79 -2.49 16.94 -27.81
N GLN A 80 -3.80 16.69 -27.76
CA GLN A 80 -4.33 15.57 -27.00
C GLN A 80 -3.93 14.23 -27.60
N ALA A 81 -3.93 14.13 -28.94
CA ALA A 81 -3.44 12.94 -29.62
C ALA A 81 -1.96 12.64 -29.31
N GLU A 82 -1.11 13.67 -29.20
CA GLU A 82 0.29 13.53 -28.78
C GLU A 82 0.40 13.10 -27.32
N ALA A 83 -0.37 13.72 -26.41
CA ALA A 83 -0.41 13.35 -25.00
C ALA A 83 -0.81 11.89 -24.80
N LYS A 84 -1.86 11.43 -25.49
CA LYS A 84 -2.28 10.02 -25.48
C LYS A 84 -1.16 9.09 -25.92
N ARG A 85 -0.49 9.41 -27.05
CA ARG A 85 0.63 8.61 -27.54
C ARG A 85 1.78 8.55 -26.54
N LEU A 86 2.05 9.64 -25.81
CA LEU A 86 3.09 9.66 -24.79
C LEU A 86 2.73 8.75 -23.61
N VAL A 87 1.48 8.84 -23.12
CA VAL A 87 1.01 7.97 -22.04
C VAL A 87 1.03 6.51 -22.46
N ASP A 88 0.49 6.17 -23.65
CA ASP A 88 0.44 4.80 -24.16
C ASP A 88 1.84 4.19 -24.31
N ARG A 89 2.81 4.96 -24.83
CA ARG A 89 4.21 4.49 -24.90
C ARG A 89 4.81 4.23 -23.53
N PHE A 90 4.61 5.13 -22.57
CA PHE A 90 5.12 4.94 -21.21
C PHE A 90 4.51 3.70 -20.56
N ALA A 91 3.21 3.54 -20.74
CA ALA A 91 2.43 2.39 -20.31
C ALA A 91 2.97 1.05 -20.82
N GLU A 92 3.27 0.97 -22.12
CA GLU A 92 3.90 -0.19 -22.74
C GLU A 92 5.30 -0.44 -22.16
N GLN A 93 6.10 0.62 -21.99
CA GLN A 93 7.46 0.51 -21.44
C GLN A 93 7.50 -0.06 -20.02
N VAL A 94 6.56 0.32 -19.16
CA VAL A 94 6.49 -0.17 -17.78
C VAL A 94 5.67 -1.45 -17.62
N ASN A 95 5.15 -2.00 -18.72
CA ASN A 95 4.21 -3.12 -18.74
C ASN A 95 3.04 -2.90 -17.75
N LEU A 96 2.33 -1.79 -17.95
CA LEU A 96 1.32 -1.32 -16.99
C LEU A 96 0.18 -2.33 -16.80
N ASP A 97 -0.17 -3.13 -17.80
CA ASP A 97 -1.21 -4.17 -17.68
C ASP A 97 -0.83 -5.23 -16.61
N GLU A 98 0.38 -5.77 -16.68
CA GLU A 98 0.89 -6.72 -15.70
C GLU A 98 1.02 -6.07 -14.31
N LEU A 99 1.47 -4.81 -14.26
CA LEU A 99 1.56 -4.07 -13.01
C LEU A 99 0.17 -3.91 -12.36
N LEU A 100 -0.85 -3.57 -13.13
CA LEU A 100 -2.23 -3.44 -12.62
C LEU A 100 -2.80 -4.79 -12.17
N PHE A 101 -2.46 -5.88 -12.87
CA PHE A 101 -2.83 -7.23 -12.45
C PHE A 101 -2.21 -7.60 -11.10
N GLU A 102 -0.91 -7.34 -10.91
CA GLU A 102 -0.23 -7.57 -9.64
C GLU A 102 -0.72 -6.65 -8.52
N VAL A 103 -1.09 -5.40 -8.83
CA VAL A 103 -1.72 -4.48 -7.87
C VAL A 103 -3.08 -5.02 -7.42
N ALA A 104 -3.89 -5.54 -8.34
CA ALA A 104 -5.18 -6.16 -7.99
C ALA A 104 -4.99 -7.35 -7.03
N LYS A 105 -3.97 -8.18 -7.27
CA LYS A 105 -3.61 -9.29 -6.39
C LYS A 105 -3.19 -8.81 -5.00
N ASP A 106 -2.32 -7.80 -4.92
CA ASP A 106 -1.92 -7.22 -3.65
C ASP A 106 -3.12 -6.67 -2.84
N LEU A 107 -4.04 -5.98 -3.52
CA LEU A 107 -5.25 -5.46 -2.88
C LEU A 107 -6.15 -6.59 -2.34
N LEU A 108 -6.27 -7.71 -3.06
CA LEU A 108 -7.05 -8.86 -2.61
C LEU A 108 -6.38 -9.61 -1.45
N VAL A 109 -5.05 -9.72 -1.44
CA VAL A 109 -4.32 -10.47 -0.40
C VAL A 109 -4.08 -9.63 0.86
N PHE A 110 -3.65 -8.37 0.69
CA PHE A 110 -3.16 -7.53 1.80
C PHE A 110 -4.09 -6.36 2.12
N GLY A 111 -5.07 -6.05 1.26
CA GLY A 111 -5.90 -4.86 1.37
C GLY A 111 -5.18 -3.55 0.99
N ASN A 112 -3.91 -3.63 0.58
CA ASN A 112 -3.07 -2.50 0.19
C ASN A 112 -2.05 -2.93 -0.87
N SER A 113 -1.64 -2.01 -1.73
CA SER A 113 -0.52 -2.17 -2.66
C SER A 113 0.29 -0.88 -2.72
N PHE A 114 1.59 -1.00 -2.97
CA PHE A 114 2.53 0.13 -2.98
C PHE A 114 3.29 0.15 -4.30
N VAL A 115 3.22 1.28 -4.99
CA VAL A 115 3.94 1.50 -6.26
C VAL A 115 4.81 2.74 -6.12
N GLU A 116 6.12 2.53 -6.21
CA GLU A 116 7.12 3.58 -6.22
C GLU A 116 7.20 4.22 -7.61
N ARG A 117 7.21 5.55 -7.65
CA ARG A 117 7.43 6.34 -8.86
C ARG A 117 8.90 6.67 -8.97
N ILE A 118 9.52 6.26 -10.08
CA ILE A 118 10.94 6.48 -10.34
C ILE A 118 11.08 7.68 -11.29
N PHE A 119 11.76 8.72 -10.82
CA PHE A 119 12.01 9.93 -11.58
C PHE A 119 13.49 10.07 -11.93
N SER A 120 13.75 10.57 -13.14
CA SER A 120 15.08 10.93 -13.62
C SER A 120 14.95 12.13 -14.55
N GLY A 121 15.83 13.12 -14.39
CA GLY A 121 15.77 14.37 -15.17
C GLY A 121 14.44 15.13 -15.06
N GLY A 122 13.65 14.91 -14.00
CA GLY A 122 12.32 15.51 -13.82
C GLY A 122 11.18 14.78 -14.54
N MET A 123 11.49 13.68 -15.25
CA MET A 123 10.51 12.86 -15.96
C MET A 123 10.24 11.56 -15.20
N LEU A 124 8.99 11.07 -15.28
CA LEU A 124 8.65 9.75 -14.76
C LEU A 124 9.19 8.70 -15.73
N GLU A 125 10.15 7.90 -15.27
CA GLU A 125 10.81 6.87 -16.09
C GLU A 125 10.37 5.45 -15.74
N GLY A 126 9.80 5.24 -14.56
CA GLY A 126 9.40 3.90 -14.16
C GLY A 126 8.44 3.83 -12.99
N LEU A 127 7.83 2.66 -12.88
CA LEU A 127 6.98 2.27 -11.76
C LEU A 127 7.54 0.97 -11.19
N LYS A 128 7.63 0.88 -9.86
CA LYS A 128 8.11 -0.31 -9.17
C LYS A 128 7.14 -0.72 -8.09
N ARG A 129 6.56 -1.91 -8.21
CA ARG A 129 5.76 -2.52 -7.15
C ARG A 129 6.67 -2.88 -5.97
N LEU A 130 6.29 -2.44 -4.77
CA LEU A 130 6.98 -2.78 -3.53
C LEU A 130 6.21 -3.88 -2.80
N PRO A 131 6.88 -4.89 -2.22
CA PRO A 131 6.21 -5.96 -1.48
C PRO A 131 5.45 -5.41 -0.26
N PRO A 132 4.11 -5.58 -0.17
CA PRO A 132 3.33 -4.99 0.93
C PRO A 132 3.78 -5.47 2.31
N ALA A 133 4.21 -6.73 2.44
CA ALA A 133 4.66 -7.33 3.69
C ALA A 133 5.86 -6.62 4.35
N THR A 134 6.69 -5.91 3.56
CA THR A 134 7.90 -5.23 4.05
C THR A 134 7.67 -3.76 4.38
N ILE A 135 6.56 -3.17 3.95
CA ILE A 135 6.26 -1.76 4.16
C ILE A 135 5.67 -1.54 5.56
N ARG A 136 6.02 -0.40 6.15
CA ARG A 136 5.48 0.11 7.41
C ARG A 136 5.06 1.56 7.19
N VAL A 137 3.95 1.96 7.79
CA VAL A 137 3.41 3.32 7.63
C VAL A 137 3.79 4.14 8.85
N VAL A 138 4.45 5.27 8.63
CA VAL A 138 4.69 6.27 9.67
C VAL A 138 3.60 7.33 9.56
N ARG A 139 2.97 7.67 10.69
CA ARG A 139 1.93 8.70 10.75
C ARG A 139 2.35 9.84 11.67
N ASP A 140 2.04 11.05 11.24
CA ASP A 140 2.19 12.24 12.07
C ASP A 140 1.16 12.25 13.21
N ARG A 141 1.27 13.25 14.10
CA ARG A 141 0.35 13.41 15.25
C ARG A 141 -1.12 13.64 14.86
N TYR A 142 -1.40 13.90 13.58
CA TYR A 142 -2.73 14.12 13.01
C TYR A 142 -3.22 12.92 12.18
N GLY A 143 -2.45 11.82 12.13
CA GLY A 143 -2.79 10.62 11.37
C GLY A 143 -2.47 10.71 9.88
N ARG A 144 -1.70 11.72 9.42
CA ARG A 144 -1.26 11.84 8.03
C ARG A 144 -0.03 10.97 7.81
N VAL A 145 0.03 10.29 6.66
CA VAL A 145 1.19 9.47 6.28
C VAL A 145 2.32 10.39 5.84
N GLU A 146 3.51 10.17 6.40
CA GLU A 146 4.77 10.83 6.01
C GLU A 146 5.53 10.01 4.96
#